data_AF-A0A5C1QSN1-F1
#
_entry.id   AF-A0A5C1QSN1-F1
#
_cell.length_a   1.000
_cell.length_b   1.000
_cell.length_c   1.000
_cell.angle_alpha   90.00
_cell.angle_beta   90.00
_cell.angle_gamma   90.00
#
_symmetry.space_group_name_H-M   'P 1'
#
loop_
_entity.id
_entity.type
_entity.pdbx_description
1 polymer ?
#
loop_
_entity_poly.entity_id
_entity_poly.type
_entity_poly.pdbx_seq_one_letter_code
_entity_poly.pdbx_strand_id
1 'polypeptide(L)' 'MTKHELKNISDDIISHLPDEVSLDDFMQKIYVRQKIEKGLTDADNGNLYTSEEVRNKFKISK' A
#
# COMPACT_ATOMS: atom_id res chain seq x y z
N MET A 1 9.08 8.80 -8.79
CA MET A 1 9.97 8.18 -7.79
C MET A 1 11.39 8.17 -8.32
N THR A 2 12.29 8.84 -7.62
CA THR A 2 13.73 8.87 -7.86
C THR A 2 14.43 7.79 -7.02
N LYS A 3 15.70 7.50 -7.32
CA LYS A 3 16.53 6.59 -6.51
C LYS A 3 16.62 7.05 -5.04
N HIS A 4 16.70 8.36 -4.81
CA HIS A 4 16.82 8.92 -3.46
C HIS A 4 15.54 8.69 -2.64
N GLU A 5 14.38 8.93 -3.24
CA GLU A 5 13.08 8.66 -2.62
C GLU A 5 12.90 7.18 -2.30
N LEU A 6 13.26 6.29 -3.23
CA LEU A 6 13.19 4.84 -3.01
C LEU A 6 14.08 4.40 -1.84
N LYS A 7 15.29 4.97 -1.74
CA LYS A 7 16.19 4.70 -0.61
C LYS A 7 15.56 5.12 0.71
N ASN A 8 15.01 6.33 0.78
CA ASN A 8 14.40 6.84 2.02
C ASN A 8 13.21 5.99 2.48
N ILE A 9 12.35 5.57 1.54
CA ILE A 9 11.23 4.66 1.85
C ILE A 9 11.74 3.31 2.35
N SER A 10 12.79 2.78 1.72
CA SER A 10 13.37 1.49 2.12
C SER A 10 13.97 1.58 3.53
N ASP A 11 14.72 2.64 3.81
CA ASP A 11 15.34 2.89 5.12
C ASP A 11 14.26 3.02 6.22
N ASP A 12 13.17 3.75 5.95
CA ASP A 12 12.03 3.88 6.87
C ASP A 12 11.34 2.55 7.14
N ILE A 13 11.08 1.74 6.11
CA ILE A 13 10.50 0.41 6.31
C ILE A 13 11.42 -0.45 7.17
N ILE A 14 12.73 -0.47 6.85
CA ILE A 14 13.74 -1.26 7.57
C ILE A 14 13.82 -0.84 9.05
N SER A 15 13.72 0.45 9.38
CA SER A 15 13.79 0.92 10.77
C SER A 15 12.65 0.43 11.67
N HIS A 16 11.58 -0.10 11.08
CA HIS A 16 10.42 -0.65 11.80
C HIS A 16 10.34 -2.19 11.74
N LEU A 17 11.31 -2.87 11.13
CA LEU A 17 11.35 -4.33 11.09
C LEU A 17 11.91 -4.91 12.40
N PRO A 18 11.46 -6.11 12.80
CA PRO A 18 12.10 -6.87 13.87
C PRO A 18 13.50 -7.35 13.45
N ASP A 19 14.33 -7.71 14.43
CA ASP A 19 15.70 -8.21 14.21
C ASP A 19 15.74 -9.47 13.31
N GLU A 20 14.76 -10.36 13.47
CA GLU A 20 14.55 -11.51 12.60
C GLU A 20 13.43 -11.22 11.60
N VAL A 21 13.79 -11.11 10.33
CA VAL A 21 12.83 -10.80 9.26
C VAL A 21 13.25 -11.50 7.97
N SER A 22 12.26 -11.99 7.22
CA SER A 22 12.51 -12.56 5.89
C SER A 22 12.44 -11.48 4.80
N LEU A 23 13.00 -11.79 3.63
CA LEU A 23 12.83 -10.92 2.47
C LEU A 23 11.36 -10.79 2.06
N ASP A 24 10.56 -11.85 2.23
CA ASP A 24 9.13 -11.85 1.91
C ASP A 24 8.36 -10.87 2.81
N ASP A 25 8.71 -10.80 4.10
CA ASP A 25 8.12 -9.83 5.04
C ASP A 25 8.44 -8.39 4.64
N PHE A 26 9.69 -8.12 4.27
CA PHE A 26 10.08 -6.80 3.78
C PHE A 26 9.31 -6.43 2.50
N MET A 27 9.21 -7.36 1.54
CA MET A 27 8.43 -7.15 0.32
C MET A 27 6.96 -6.92 0.62
N GLN A 28 6.37 -7.62 1.60
CA GLN A 28 5.00 -7.39 2.03
C GLN A 28 4.80 -5.95 2.50
N LYS A 29 5.72 -5.40 3.31
CA LYS A 29 5.67 -3.99 3.75
C LYS A 29 5.72 -3.01 2.58
N ILE A 30 6.60 -3.26 1.60
CA ILE A 30 6.69 -2.45 0.37
C ILE A 30 5.36 -2.44 -0.38
N TYR A 31 4.75 -3.62 -0.59
CA TYR A 31 3.48 -3.71 -1.32
C TYR A 31 2.33 -3.01 -0.59
N VAL A 32 2.29 -3.10 0.74
CA VAL A 32 1.29 -2.39 1.55
C VAL A 32 1.47 -0.88 1.40
N ARG A 33 2.70 -0.38 1.54
CA ARG A 33 3.01 1.05 1.36
C ARG A 33 2.60 1.56 -0.01
N GLN A 34 2.94 0.82 -1.07
CA GLN A 34 2.55 1.16 -2.45
C GLN A 34 1.03 1.22 -2.63
N LYS A 35 0.28 0.26 -2.06
CA LYS A 35 -1.18 0.26 -2.12
C LYS A 35 -1.80 1.47 -1.42
N ILE A 36 -1.23 1.89 -0.28
CA ILE A 36 -1.69 3.07 0.45
C ILE A 36 -1.43 4.33 -0.38
N GLU A 37 -0.21 4.54 -0.89
CA GLU A 37 0.12 5.72 -1.70
C GLU A 37 -0.75 5.82 -2.96
N LYS A 38 -1.00 4.67 -3.61
CA LYS A 38 -1.94 4.62 -4.73
C LYS A 38 -3.36 4.97 -4.30
N GLY A 39 -3.84 4.43 -3.18
CA GLY A 39 -5.17 4.73 -2.66
C GLY A 39 -5.37 6.21 -2.29
N LEU A 40 -4.34 6.84 -1.72
CA LEU A 40 -4.34 8.29 -1.45
C LEU A 40 -4.41 9.09 -2.76
N THR A 41 -3.59 8.72 -3.74
CA THR A 41 -3.60 9.36 -5.07
C THR A 41 -4.96 9.19 -5.76
N ASP A 42 -5.56 8.01 -5.68
CA ASP A 42 -6.88 7.73 -6.24
C ASP A 42 -7.95 8.59 -5.54
N ALA A 43 -7.88 8.74 -4.21
CA ALA A 43 -8.79 9.60 -3.46
C ALA A 43 -8.66 11.08 -3.82
N ASP A 44 -7.43 11.59 -3.92
CA ASP A 44 -7.16 12.98 -4.29
C ASP A 44 -7.66 13.31 -5.71
N ASN A 45 -7.61 12.33 -6.61
CA ASN A 45 -8.13 12.45 -7.98
C ASN A 45 -9.64 12.17 -8.11
N GLY A 46 -10.33 11.86 -7.01
CA GLY A 46 -11.76 11.52 -7.02
C GLY A 46 -12.09 10.13 -7.58
N ASN A 47 -11.09 9.26 -7.77
CA ASN A 47 -11.24 7.87 -8.20
C ASN A 47 -11.71 6.99 -7.03
N LEU A 48 -12.89 7.30 -6.50
CA LEU A 48 -13.47 6.63 -5.33
C LEU A 48 -14.57 5.64 -5.76
N TYR A 49 -14.79 4.64 -4.91
CA TYR A 49 -15.97 3.77 -4.99
C TYR A 49 -16.85 4.00 -3.77
N THR A 50 -18.15 4.06 -3.99
CA THR A 50 -19.17 3.96 -2.95
C THR A 50 -19.20 2.56 -2.36
N SER A 51 -19.73 2.42 -1.15
CA SER A 51 -19.89 1.12 -0.51
C SER A 51 -20.79 0.16 -1.33
N GLU A 52 -21.75 0.70 -2.08
CA GLU A 52 -22.62 -0.09 -2.96
C GLU A 52 -21.85 -0.64 -4.16
N GLU A 53 -21.07 0.20 -4.85
CA GLU A 53 -20.25 -0.22 -6.00
C GLU A 53 -19.23 -1.30 -5.60
N VAL A 54 -18.61 -1.18 -4.43
CA VAL A 54 -17.69 -2.20 -3.91
C VAL A 54 -18.42 -3.52 -3.66
N ARG A 55 -19.59 -3.50 -3.02
CA ARG A 55 -20.37 -4.73 -2.76
C ARG A 55 -20.78 -5.41 -4.06
N ASN A 56 -21.25 -4.65 -5.04
CA ASN A 56 -21.62 -5.17 -6.35
C ASN A 56 -20.41 -5.77 -7.09
N LYS A 57 -19.26 -5.08 -7.06
CA LYS A 57 -18.02 -5.54 -7.70
C LYS A 57 -17.51 -6.87 -7.14
N PHE A 58 -17.56 -7.03 -5.82
CA PHE A 58 -17.07 -8.24 -5.14
C PHE A 58 -18.17 -9.29 -4.89
N LYS A 59 -19.38 -9.08 -5.42
CA LYS A 59 -20.54 -9.96 -5.22
C LYS A 59 -20.78 -10.28 -3.74
N ILE A 60 -20.59 -9.28 -2.88
CA ILE A 60 -20.83 -9.39 -1.44
C ILE A 60 -22.33 -9.22 -1.22
N SER A 61 -23.06 -10.34 -1.31
CA SER A 61 -24.46 -10.42 -0.93
C SER A 61 -24.59 -10.15 0.58
N LYS A 62 -25.54 -9.30 0.97
CA LYS A 62 -25.92 -9.12 2.37
C LYS A 62 -26.42 -10.43 2.97
#